data_AF-A0A958HS37-F1
#
_entry.id   AF-A0A958HS37-F1
#
_cell.length_a   1.000
_cell.length_b   1.000
_cell.length_c   1.000
_cell.angle_alpha   90.00
_cell.angle_beta   90.00
_cell.angle_gamma   90.00
#
_symmetry.space_group_name_H-M   'P 1'
#
loop_
_entity.id
_entity.type
_entity.pdbx_description
1 polymer ?
#
loop_
_entity_poly.entity_id
_entity_poly.type
_entity_poly.pdbx_seq_one_letter_code
_entity_poly.pdbx_strand_id
1 'polypeptide(L)'
;MSESSSADLVHTLREQGARYVVGTEGQPVAVLLSMDEYDHYLDLLDDEADSQDNDLAARLAEAAAGPNKGERVSFRDYLSRRGNT
;
A
#
# COMPACT_ATOMS: atom_id res chain seq x y z
N MET A 1 -5.88 -47.49 7.60
CA MET A 1 -6.26 -46.67 6.42
C MET A 1 -6.65 -45.31 6.96
N SER A 2 -5.76 -44.33 6.72
CA SER A 2 -5.82 -42.96 7.22
C SER A 2 -6.00 -42.05 6.02
N GLU A 3 -7.17 -41.44 5.86
CA GLU A 3 -7.42 -40.40 4.85
C GLU A 3 -8.65 -39.60 5.28
N SER A 4 -8.51 -38.77 6.31
CA SER A 4 -9.54 -37.75 6.63
C SER A 4 -8.99 -36.53 7.39
N SER A 5 -7.67 -36.41 7.56
CA SER A 5 -7.08 -35.36 8.42
C SER A 5 -6.65 -34.11 7.66
N SER A 6 -6.41 -34.21 6.35
CA SER A 6 -5.80 -33.12 5.58
C SER A 6 -6.80 -32.03 5.17
N ALA A 7 -8.08 -32.36 5.01
CA ALA A 7 -9.10 -31.41 4.55
C ALA A 7 -9.58 -30.47 5.68
N ASP A 8 -9.62 -30.95 6.93
CA ASP A 8 -10.08 -30.16 8.08
C ASP A 8 -9.05 -29.10 8.53
N LEU A 9 -7.76 -29.31 8.24
CA LEU A 9 -6.69 -28.37 8.57
C LEU A 9 -6.70 -27.11 7.68
N VAL A 10 -7.26 -27.21 6.47
CA VAL A 10 -7.35 -26.08 5.53
C VAL A 10 -8.43 -25.08 5.95
N HIS A 11 -9.46 -25.52 6.67
CA HIS A 11 -10.56 -24.65 7.09
C HIS A 11 -10.38 -24.00 8.47
N THR A 12 -9.44 -24.47 9.29
CA THR A 12 -9.20 -23.94 10.64
C THR A 12 -8.09 -22.88 10.73
N LEU A 13 -7.30 -22.69 9.68
CA LEU A 13 -6.29 -21.63 9.61
C LEU A 13 -6.95 -20.31 9.17
N ARG A 14 -7.74 -19.71 10.06
CA ARG A 14 -8.09 -18.29 9.96
C ARG A 14 -6.81 -17.50 10.31
N GLU A 15 -6.06 -17.17 9.28
CA GLU A 15 -4.74 -16.56 9.31
C GLU A 15 -4.76 -15.17 9.96
N GLN A 16 -4.20 -15.07 11.16
CA GLN A 16 -3.84 -13.81 11.81
C GLN A 16 -2.34 -13.81 12.06
N GLY A 17 -1.56 -13.31 11.10
CA GLY A 17 -0.14 -13.00 11.26
C GLY A 17 0.80 -13.72 10.30
N ALA A 18 1.74 -12.96 9.73
CA ALA A 18 2.73 -13.41 8.75
C ALA A 18 3.47 -14.67 9.23
N ARG A 19 3.52 -15.69 8.37
CA ARG A 19 4.12 -16.99 8.66
C ARG A 19 5.61 -16.94 8.33
N TYR A 20 6.48 -17.15 9.30
CA TYR A 20 7.92 -17.19 9.06
C TYR A 20 8.39 -18.61 8.69
N VAL A 21 9.30 -18.71 7.72
CA VAL A 21 10.09 -19.93 7.45
C VAL A 21 11.33 -19.87 8.32
N VAL A 22 11.58 -20.94 9.06
CA VAL A 22 12.71 -21.03 9.99
C VAL A 22 13.76 -21.99 9.42
N GLY A 23 15.02 -21.56 9.43
CA GLY A 23 16.16 -22.35 9.00
C GLY A 23 16.56 -23.43 10.02
N THR A 24 17.55 -24.25 9.68
CA THR A 24 18.01 -25.37 10.53
C THR A 24 18.55 -24.93 11.89
N GLU A 25 18.99 -23.69 12.02
CA GLU A 25 19.49 -23.10 13.28
C GLU A 25 18.40 -22.39 14.10
N GLY A 26 17.12 -22.51 13.70
CA GLY A 26 16.02 -21.87 14.42
C GLY A 26 15.87 -20.36 14.12
N GLN A 27 16.69 -19.82 13.21
CA GLN A 27 16.61 -18.42 12.78
C GLN A 27 15.57 -18.25 11.66
N PRO A 28 14.73 -17.21 11.68
CA PRO A 28 13.84 -16.88 10.56
C PRO A 28 14.66 -16.56 9.30
N VAL A 29 14.35 -17.21 8.19
CA VAL A 29 15.07 -17.04 6.91
C VAL A 29 14.17 -16.50 5.78
N ALA A 30 12.85 -16.63 5.91
CA ALA A 30 11.90 -16.07 4.95
C ALA A 30 10.53 -15.81 5.58
N VAL A 31 9.67 -15.12 4.85
CA VAL A 31 8.25 -14.91 5.17
C VAL A 31 7.41 -15.57 4.09
N LEU A 32 6.39 -16.33 4.51
CA LEU A 32 5.35 -16.86 3.64
C LEU A 32 4.20 -15.86 3.62
N LEU A 33 3.96 -15.35 2.43
CA LEU A 33 2.82 -14.52 2.11
C LEU A 33 1.80 -15.39 1.37
N SER A 34 0.51 -15.15 1.62
CA SER A 34 -0.53 -15.53 0.66
C SER A 34 -0.32 -14.77 -0.66
N MET A 35 -0.94 -15.23 -1.75
CA MET A 35 -0.84 -14.51 -3.04
C MET A 35 -1.40 -13.10 -2.94
N ASP A 36 -2.53 -12.90 -2.25
CA ASP A 36 -3.12 -11.57 -2.04
C ASP A 36 -2.18 -10.63 -1.28
N GLU A 37 -1.46 -11.14 -0.27
CA GLU A 37 -0.47 -10.36 0.48
C GLU A 37 0.79 -10.06 -0.35
N TYR A 38 1.20 -10.98 -1.22
CA TYR A 38 2.32 -10.76 -2.13
C TYR A 38 2.00 -9.68 -3.17
N ASP A 39 0.82 -9.77 -3.79
CA ASP A 39 0.35 -8.77 -4.76
C ASP A 39 0.25 -7.39 -4.10
N HIS A 40 -0.31 -7.32 -2.88
CA HIS A 40 -0.36 -6.06 -2.13
C HIS A 40 1.03 -5.51 -1.79
N TYR A 41 2.01 -6.39 -1.52
CA TYR A 41 3.38 -5.96 -1.28
C TYR A 41 4.05 -5.39 -2.54
N LEU A 42 3.73 -5.92 -3.72
CA LEU A 42 4.21 -5.36 -4.99
C LEU A 42 3.62 -3.97 -5.23
N ASP A 43 2.32 -3.79 -5.01
CA ASP A 43 1.68 -2.46 -5.12
C ASP A 43 2.36 -1.43 -4.21
N LEU A 44 2.71 -1.82 -2.98
CA LEU A 44 3.41 -0.94 -2.04
C LEU A 44 4.82 -0.58 -2.50
N LEU A 45 5.54 -1.51 -3.13
CA LEU A 45 6.87 -1.23 -3.69
C LEU A 45 6.80 -0.24 -4.86
N ASP A 46 5.76 -0.36 -5.70
CA ASP A 46 5.52 0.57 -6.80
C ASP A 46 5.16 1.97 -6.27
N ASP A 47 4.29 2.05 -5.26
CA ASP A 47 3.97 3.31 -4.57
C ASP A 47 5.21 3.96 -3.89
N GLU A 48 6.09 3.15 -3.29
CA GLU A 48 7.34 3.63 -2.69
C GLU A 48 8.28 4.18 -3.78
N ALA A 49 8.39 3.50 -4.92
CA ALA A 49 9.19 3.99 -6.05
C ALA A 49 8.66 5.34 -6.57
N ASP A 50 7.34 5.48 -6.71
CA ASP A 50 6.69 6.74 -7.07
C ASP A 50 6.94 7.84 -6.02
N SER A 51 7.00 7.48 -4.73
CA SER A 51 7.29 8.44 -3.65
C SER A 51 8.73 8.99 -3.69
N GLN A 52 9.66 8.26 -4.31
CA GLN A 52 11.05 8.67 -4.49
C GLN A 52 11.26 9.54 -5.75
N ASP A 53 10.21 9.81 -6.52
CA ASP A 53 10.27 10.71 -7.66
C ASP A 53 10.56 12.15 -7.20
N ASN A 54 11.73 12.65 -7.59
CA ASN A 54 12.19 14.00 -7.25
C ASN A 54 11.31 15.10 -7.87
N ASP A 55 10.72 14.86 -9.03
CA ASP A 55 9.83 15.83 -9.69
C ASP A 55 8.49 15.88 -8.95
N LEU A 56 7.97 14.73 -8.51
CA LEU A 56 6.79 14.66 -7.65
C LEU A 56 7.05 15.34 -6.29
N ALA A 57 8.19 15.05 -5.66
CA ALA A 57 8.60 15.67 -4.41
C ALA A 57 8.73 17.21 -4.53
N ALA A 58 9.33 17.70 -5.63
CA ALA A 58 9.45 19.13 -5.90
C ALA A 58 8.08 19.80 -6.06
N ARG A 59 7.16 19.19 -6.83
CA ARG A 59 5.79 19.69 -7.02
C ARG A 59 4.98 19.68 -5.72
N LEU A 60 5.16 18.66 -4.87
CA LEU A 60 4.54 18.61 -3.55
C LEU A 60 5.10 19.68 -2.62
N ALA A 61 6.41 19.91 -2.63
CA ALA A 61 7.05 20.98 -1.87
C ALA A 61 6.54 22.36 -2.32
N GLU A 62 6.40 22.59 -3.62
CA GLU A 62 5.80 23.81 -4.19
C GLU A 62 4.34 23.98 -3.76
N ALA A 63 3.53 22.92 -3.83
CA ALA A 63 2.14 22.95 -3.38
C ALA A 63 2.01 23.19 -1.87
N ALA A 64 2.91 22.61 -1.07
CA ALA A 64 2.95 22.72 0.38
C ALA A 64 3.43 24.10 0.86
N ALA A 65 4.38 24.72 0.14
CA ALA A 65 4.79 26.11 0.36
C ALA A 65 3.61 27.08 0.25
N GLY A 66 2.55 26.67 -0.46
CA GLY A 66 1.29 27.37 -0.57
C GLY A 66 1.41 28.55 -1.53
N PRO A 67 0.41 28.81 -2.38
CA PRO A 67 0.41 30.03 -3.17
C PRO A 67 0.42 31.25 -2.23
N ASN A 68 1.04 32.35 -2.69
CA ASN A 68 0.91 33.66 -2.06
C ASN A 68 -0.57 33.86 -1.68
N LYS A 69 -0.85 34.26 -0.43
CA LYS A 69 -2.21 34.32 0.16
C LYS A 69 -3.30 34.96 -0.74
N GLY A 70 -2.94 35.71 -1.78
CA GLY A 70 -3.85 36.29 -2.76
C GLY A 70 -4.34 35.37 -3.89
N GLU A 71 -3.81 34.15 -4.06
CA GLU A 71 -4.11 33.29 -5.23
C GLU A 71 -4.93 32.03 -4.91
N ARG A 72 -5.22 31.75 -3.62
CA ARG A 72 -6.10 30.63 -3.24
C ARG A 72 -7.55 30.98 -3.57
N VAL A 73 -8.02 30.49 -4.70
CA VAL A 73 -9.45 30.53 -5.06
C VAL A 73 -10.19 29.53 -4.17
N SER A 74 -11.28 29.96 -3.52
CA SER A 74 -12.08 29.03 -2.73
C SER A 74 -12.71 27.97 -3.65
N PHE A 75 -12.98 26.77 -3.14
CA PHE A 75 -13.63 25.71 -3.92
C PHE A 75 -14.97 26.18 -4.53
N ARG A 76 -15.71 27.01 -3.79
CA ARG A 76 -16.95 27.63 -4.26
C ARG A 76 -16.73 28.58 -5.45
N ASP A 77 -15.69 29.41 -5.38
CA ASP A 77 -15.35 30.36 -6.44
C ASP A 77 -14.83 29.64 -7.71
N TYR A 78 -14.08 28.54 -7.52
CA TYR A 78 -13.65 27.67 -8.62
C TYR A 78 -14.83 27.04 -9.35
N LEU A 79 -15.79 26.46 -8.62
CA LEU A 79 -17.00 25.89 -9.22
C LEU A 79 -17.84 26.94 -9.95
N SER A 80 -17.92 28.15 -9.41
CA SER A 80 -18.67 29.24 -10.02
C SER A 80 -18.02 29.72 -11.32
N ARG A 81 -16.69 29.67 -11.44
CA ARG A 81 -15.97 29.98 -12.69
C ARG A 81 -16.15 28.91 -13.76
N ARG A 82 -16.23 27.63 -13.37
CA ARG A 82 -16.42 26.50 -14.29
C ARG A 82 -17.83 26.40 -14.87
N GLY A 83 -18.84 26.88 -14.14
CA GLY A 83 -20.23 26.88 -14.61
C GLY A 83 -20.59 28.00 -15.60
N ASN A 84 -19.64 28.87 -15.96
CA ASN A 84 -19.83 30.04 -16.82
C ASN A 84 -19.15 29.91 -18.21
N THR A 85 -18.74 28.70 -18.59
CA THR A 85 -18.31 28.32 -19.96
C THR A 85 -19.35 27.41 -20.58
#